data_AF-A0A9E4X035-F1
#
_entry.id   AF-A0A9E4X035-F1
#
_cell.length_a   1.000
_cell.length_b   1.000
_cell.length_c   1.000
_cell.angle_alpha   90.00
_cell.angle_beta   90.00
_cell.angle_gamma   90.00
#
_symmetry.space_group_name_H-M   'P 1'
#
loop_
_entity.id
_entity.type
_entity.pdbx_description
1 polymer ?
#
loop_
_entity_poly.entity_id
_entity_poly.type
_entity_poly.pdbx_seq_one_letter_code
_entity_poly.pdbx_strand_id
1 'polypeptide(L)'
;MSTEGPLVETEVDDQETETGVDPEIKLAREQQALAQARMLSAALAFCDGTISAGQLRAVRELLRAQDTRLTQLEGETPPVFVEDVKVEDFSSEDSSTERSIEETLKMELETRDVPELMEMLANIDEKIDRLEDDLENGRINGSQYQAIRRHYQEQREVAMRLKEAHPSSNRWRVVLEEGRTTFLMQLNESLCTCVALYDLTTRDQIFIQGELPEAAEDAMGLLRTFGPPRKESGQGRMLATRLDDGSGLLLIPGLSTALLAVFSQDPPGWQVRALKEVLLNFEAANRAALRKSNRKKLIYPDLRRFVKTA
;
A
#
# COMPACT_ATOMS: atom_id res chain seq x y z
N MET A 1 -86.41 -0.43 15.56
CA MET A 1 -86.35 -1.35 14.41
C MET A 1 -85.09 -1.03 13.64
N SER A 2 -84.15 -1.99 13.60
CA SER A 2 -83.11 -2.17 12.57
C SER A 2 -82.12 -1.00 12.36
N THR A 3 -80.81 -1.18 12.28
CA THR A 3 -80.02 -2.29 11.73
C THR A 3 -78.59 -2.14 12.28
N GLU A 4 -78.05 -3.24 12.78
CA GLU A 4 -76.61 -3.47 12.92
C GLU A 4 -75.95 -3.43 11.54
N GLY A 5 -74.78 -2.81 11.45
CA GLY A 5 -73.87 -2.90 10.31
C GLY A 5 -72.46 -3.12 10.85
N PRO A 6 -71.76 -4.20 10.46
CA PRO A 6 -70.44 -4.49 10.97
C PRO A 6 -69.40 -3.62 10.27
N LEU A 7 -68.53 -2.98 11.05
CA LEU A 7 -67.33 -2.34 10.53
C LEU A 7 -66.27 -3.41 10.29
N VAL A 8 -65.90 -3.52 9.03
CA VAL A 8 -64.85 -4.35 8.45
C VAL A 8 -63.52 -4.03 9.13
N GLU A 9 -62.96 -5.02 9.81
CA GLU A 9 -61.55 -5.10 10.14
C GLU A 9 -60.78 -5.12 8.81
N THR A 10 -60.11 -4.01 8.51
CA THR A 10 -59.11 -4.00 7.44
C THR A 10 -57.80 -4.39 8.09
N GLU A 11 -57.39 -5.62 7.80
CA GLU A 11 -56.06 -6.17 8.04
C GLU A 11 -55.02 -5.12 7.64
N VAL A 12 -54.33 -4.59 8.65
CA VAL A 12 -53.09 -3.86 8.43
C VAL A 12 -52.05 -4.94 8.15
N ASP A 13 -51.68 -5.01 6.88
CA ASP A 13 -50.53 -5.68 6.29
C ASP A 13 -49.36 -5.82 7.29
N ASP A 14 -49.28 -7.00 7.92
CA ASP A 14 -48.08 -7.48 8.60
C ASP A 14 -47.02 -7.69 7.52
N GLN A 15 -46.19 -6.66 7.28
CA GLN A 15 -44.90 -6.86 6.63
C GLN A 15 -44.00 -7.65 7.57
N GLU A 16 -44.13 -8.95 7.46
CA GLU A 16 -43.21 -9.94 7.98
C GLU A 16 -41.76 -9.64 7.53
N THR A 17 -40.94 -9.35 8.53
CA THR A 17 -39.57 -9.87 8.66
C THR A 17 -38.57 -9.47 7.59
N GLU A 18 -38.02 -8.25 7.70
CA GLU A 18 -36.61 -8.06 7.36
C GLU A 18 -35.78 -9.00 8.24
N THR A 19 -35.23 -10.02 7.60
CA THR A 19 -34.37 -11.06 8.12
C THR A 19 -33.42 -10.53 9.21
N GLY A 20 -33.61 -11.00 10.45
CA GLY A 20 -32.72 -10.80 11.59
C GLY A 20 -31.40 -11.56 11.44
N VAL A 21 -30.68 -11.29 10.35
CA VAL A 21 -29.29 -11.71 10.20
C VAL A 21 -28.45 -10.63 10.87
N ASP A 22 -27.70 -11.02 11.90
CA ASP A 22 -26.80 -10.12 12.61
C ASP A 22 -25.94 -9.32 11.63
N PRO A 23 -25.77 -8.00 11.83
CA PRO A 23 -25.05 -7.14 10.90
C PRO A 23 -23.60 -7.59 10.68
N GLU A 24 -23.02 -8.28 11.65
CA GLU A 24 -21.68 -8.87 11.58
C GLU A 24 -21.61 -10.04 10.59
N ILE A 25 -22.66 -10.86 10.48
CA ILE A 25 -22.72 -11.99 9.54
C ILE A 25 -22.86 -11.46 8.11
N LYS A 26 -23.64 -10.38 7.90
CA LYS A 26 -23.76 -9.73 6.58
C LYS A 26 -22.41 -9.19 6.11
N LEU A 27 -21.68 -8.49 6.98
CA LEU A 27 -20.36 -7.95 6.69
C LEU A 27 -19.35 -9.06 6.41
N ALA A 28 -19.36 -10.14 7.20
CA ALA A 28 -18.49 -11.30 6.98
C ALA A 28 -18.74 -11.96 5.61
N ARG A 29 -20.00 -12.10 5.18
CA ARG A 29 -20.36 -12.64 3.86
C ARG A 29 -19.87 -11.75 2.71
N GLU A 30 -19.99 -10.43 2.86
CA GLU A 30 -19.44 -9.48 1.87
C GLU A 30 -17.93 -9.58 1.75
N GLN A 31 -17.22 -9.71 2.89
CA GLN A 31 -15.77 -9.90 2.91
C GLN A 31 -15.34 -11.23 2.29
N GLN A 32 -16.10 -12.30 2.54
CA GLN A 32 -15.87 -13.62 1.92
C GLN A 32 -16.06 -13.57 0.41
N ALA A 33 -17.14 -12.97 -0.09
CA ALA A 33 -17.39 -12.81 -1.52
C ALA A 33 -16.26 -12.02 -2.21
N LEU A 34 -15.78 -10.97 -1.55
CA LEU A 34 -14.65 -10.16 -2.03
C LEU A 34 -13.35 -10.98 -2.05
N ALA A 35 -13.09 -11.79 -1.02
CA ALA A 35 -11.94 -12.69 -0.97
C ALA A 35 -12.00 -13.77 -2.08
N GLN A 36 -13.18 -14.32 -2.37
CA GLN A 36 -13.38 -15.27 -3.48
C GLN A 36 -13.09 -14.63 -4.84
N ALA A 37 -13.58 -13.40 -5.06
CA ALA A 37 -13.29 -12.65 -6.28
C ALA A 37 -11.78 -12.37 -6.42
N ARG A 38 -11.09 -12.04 -5.32
CA ARG A 38 -9.63 -11.88 -5.30
C ARG A 38 -8.90 -13.19 -5.60
N MET A 39 -9.37 -14.32 -5.10
CA MET A 39 -8.79 -15.63 -5.39
C MET A 39 -8.93 -16.01 -6.87
N LEU A 40 -10.09 -15.77 -7.48
CA LEU A 40 -10.28 -16.00 -8.91
C LEU A 40 -9.39 -15.08 -9.76
N SER A 41 -9.28 -13.82 -9.39
CA SER A 41 -8.37 -12.88 -10.04
C SER A 41 -6.90 -13.30 -9.87
N ALA A 42 -6.50 -13.78 -8.69
CA ALA A 42 -5.16 -14.28 -8.43
C ALA A 42 -4.87 -15.58 -9.20
N ALA A 43 -5.85 -16.47 -9.35
CA ALA A 43 -5.71 -17.69 -10.12
C ALA A 43 -5.49 -17.39 -11.61
N LEU A 44 -6.23 -16.43 -12.18
CA LEU A 44 -5.99 -15.95 -13.54
C LEU A 44 -4.59 -15.32 -13.68
N ALA A 45 -4.22 -14.47 -12.72
CA ALA A 45 -2.89 -13.87 -12.65
C ALA A 45 -1.76 -14.93 -12.57
N PHE A 46 -1.98 -16.03 -11.85
CA PHE A 46 -1.03 -17.13 -11.75
C PHE A 46 -0.92 -17.92 -13.06
N CYS A 47 -2.03 -18.21 -13.73
CA CYS A 47 -2.04 -18.85 -15.05
C CYS A 47 -1.28 -18.01 -16.09
N ASP A 48 -1.33 -16.68 -15.96
CA ASP A 48 -0.61 -15.74 -16.82
C ASP A 48 0.85 -15.49 -16.39
N GLY A 49 1.34 -16.19 -15.35
CA GLY A 49 2.71 -16.09 -14.84
C GLY A 49 3.02 -14.78 -14.09
N THR A 50 2.01 -13.95 -13.82
CA THR A 50 2.17 -12.62 -13.21
C THR A 50 2.32 -12.64 -11.69
N ILE A 51 1.95 -13.74 -11.03
CA ILE A 51 2.22 -13.96 -9.61
C ILE A 51 2.91 -15.31 -9.40
N SER A 52 3.76 -15.38 -8.39
CA SER A 52 4.44 -16.63 -8.04
C SER A 52 3.50 -17.59 -7.30
N ALA A 53 3.84 -18.87 -7.26
CA ALA A 53 3.09 -19.87 -6.51
C ALA A 53 2.98 -19.51 -5.01
N GLY A 54 3.98 -18.82 -4.44
CA GLY A 54 3.95 -18.33 -3.06
C GLY A 54 2.90 -17.25 -2.83
N GLN A 55 2.72 -16.33 -3.79
CA GLN A 55 1.70 -15.28 -3.73
C GLN A 55 0.29 -15.86 -3.87
N LEU A 56 0.09 -16.84 -4.76
CA LEU A 56 -1.17 -17.56 -4.87
C LEU A 56 -1.51 -18.33 -3.57
N ARG A 57 -0.50 -18.92 -2.92
CA ARG A 57 -0.66 -19.59 -1.62
C ARG A 57 -1.09 -18.60 -0.53
N ALA A 58 -0.50 -17.40 -0.48
CA ALA A 58 -0.89 -16.37 0.47
C ALA A 58 -2.35 -15.91 0.29
N VAL A 59 -2.81 -15.74 -0.95
CA VAL A 59 -4.22 -15.39 -1.25
C VAL A 59 -5.16 -16.53 -0.85
N ARG A 60 -4.76 -17.79 -1.08
CA ARG A 60 -5.52 -18.97 -0.65
C ARG A 60 -5.63 -19.06 0.88
N GLU A 61 -4.56 -18.79 1.61
CA GLU A 61 -4.59 -18.77 3.08
C GLU A 61 -5.48 -17.64 3.63
N LEU A 62 -5.47 -16.48 2.98
CA LEU A 62 -6.40 -15.39 3.32
C LEU A 62 -7.86 -15.79 3.11
N LEU A 63 -8.17 -16.47 2.00
CA LEU A 63 -9.52 -16.98 1.75
C LEU A 63 -9.92 -18.02 2.82
N ARG A 64 -9.02 -18.93 3.19
CA ARG A 64 -9.24 -19.91 4.27
C ARG A 64 -9.51 -19.24 5.61
N ALA A 65 -8.79 -18.17 5.94
CA ALA A 65 -9.01 -17.42 7.17
C ALA A 65 -10.39 -16.73 7.19
N GLN A 66 -10.85 -16.20 6.05
CA GLN A 66 -12.19 -15.60 5.92
C GLN A 66 -13.30 -16.65 6.02
N ASP A 67 -13.13 -17.81 5.38
CA ASP A 67 -14.07 -18.93 5.49
C ASP A 67 -14.17 -19.41 6.94
N THR A 68 -13.03 -19.61 7.62
CA THR A 68 -13.01 -20.03 9.04
C THR A 68 -13.70 -19.01 9.95
N ARG A 69 -13.51 -17.71 9.70
CA ARG A 69 -14.15 -16.63 10.45
C ARG A 69 -15.67 -16.64 10.25
N LEU A 70 -16.12 -16.85 9.03
CA LEU A 70 -17.56 -16.92 8.71
C LEU A 70 -18.20 -18.16 9.34
N THR A 71 -17.54 -19.32 9.27
CA THR A 71 -17.98 -20.57 9.92
C THR A 71 -18.07 -20.44 11.44
N GLN A 72 -17.13 -19.73 12.08
CA GLN A 72 -17.19 -19.43 13.52
C GLN A 72 -18.38 -18.52 13.89
N LEU A 73 -18.71 -17.54 13.05
CA LEU A 73 -19.83 -16.64 13.25
C LEU A 73 -21.19 -17.31 12.99
N GLU A 74 -21.24 -18.27 12.07
CA GLU A 74 -22.45 -19.04 11.73
C GLU A 74 -22.67 -20.23 12.69
N GLY A 75 -21.72 -20.51 13.58
CA GLY A 75 -21.85 -21.56 14.60
C GLY A 75 -21.74 -22.99 14.06
N GLU A 76 -21.33 -23.15 12.80
CA GLU A 76 -21.08 -24.46 12.18
C GLU A 76 -19.67 -24.95 12.53
N THR A 77 -19.52 -26.24 12.82
CA THR A 77 -18.20 -26.85 13.02
C THR A 77 -17.51 -27.05 11.67
N PRO A 78 -16.26 -26.58 11.49
CA PRO A 78 -15.59 -26.72 10.21
C PRO A 78 -15.35 -28.21 9.87
N PRO A 79 -15.47 -28.62 8.60
CA PRO A 79 -15.14 -29.97 8.19
C PRO A 79 -13.64 -30.22 8.41
N VAL A 80 -13.33 -31.18 9.29
CA VAL A 80 -11.97 -31.67 9.50
C VAL A 80 -11.54 -32.44 8.26
N PHE A 81 -10.69 -31.83 7.43
CA PHE A 81 -10.04 -32.52 6.32
C PHE A 81 -8.57 -32.78 6.64
N VAL A 82 -8.19 -34.04 6.46
CA VAL A 82 -6.85 -34.60 6.63
C VAL A 82 -6.00 -34.24 5.40
N GLU A 83 -4.91 -33.51 5.58
CA GLU A 83 -3.91 -33.25 4.54
C GLU A 83 -2.96 -34.46 4.42
N ASP A 84 -3.17 -35.30 3.40
CA ASP A 84 -2.11 -36.16 2.88
C ASP A 84 -1.52 -35.49 1.63
N VAL A 85 -0.40 -34.77 1.81
CA VAL A 85 0.43 -34.33 0.68
C VAL A 85 1.87 -34.82 0.90
N LYS A 86 2.22 -35.85 0.12
CA LYS A 86 3.57 -36.36 -0.04
C LYS A 86 4.39 -35.31 -0.80
N VAL A 87 5.42 -34.77 -0.15
CA VAL A 87 6.39 -33.86 -0.76
C VAL A 87 7.35 -34.70 -1.60
N GLU A 88 7.36 -34.51 -2.92
CA GLU A 88 8.48 -34.95 -3.75
C GLU A 88 9.40 -33.74 -4.01
N ASP A 89 10.65 -33.92 -3.60
CA ASP A 89 11.78 -33.04 -3.82
C ASP A 89 12.04 -32.83 -5.32
N PHE A 90 12.16 -31.57 -5.74
CA PHE A 90 12.88 -31.22 -6.96
C PHE A 90 14.14 -30.45 -6.57
N SER A 91 15.26 -31.15 -6.67
CA SER A 91 16.61 -30.63 -6.49
C SER A 91 16.99 -29.64 -7.59
N SER A 92 17.65 -28.58 -7.17
CA SER A 92 18.45 -27.64 -7.94
C SER A 92 19.59 -28.31 -8.73
N GLU A 93 19.72 -27.98 -10.01
CA GLU A 93 20.99 -28.10 -10.75
C GLU A 93 21.34 -26.80 -11.48
N ASP A 94 22.34 -26.16 -10.88
CA ASP A 94 23.43 -25.31 -11.33
C ASP A 94 23.70 -24.96 -12.81
N SER A 95 24.25 -23.74 -12.93
CA SER A 95 25.48 -23.37 -13.66
C SER A 95 25.40 -22.71 -15.06
N SER A 96 25.76 -21.42 -15.03
CA SER A 96 26.69 -20.72 -15.94
C SER A 96 26.49 -20.83 -17.46
N THR A 97 26.06 -19.72 -18.07
CA THR A 97 26.70 -19.24 -19.30
C THR A 97 26.60 -17.71 -19.41
N GLU A 98 27.56 -17.00 -18.81
CA GLU A 98 27.93 -15.66 -19.27
C GLU A 98 28.59 -15.81 -20.65
N ARG A 99 27.79 -15.74 -21.72
CA ARG A 99 28.29 -15.48 -23.07
C ARG A 99 27.88 -14.07 -23.44
N SER A 100 28.91 -13.22 -23.52
CA SER A 100 29.00 -11.91 -24.16
C SER A 100 27.70 -11.40 -24.82
N ILE A 101 27.01 -10.51 -24.09
CA ILE A 101 25.75 -9.87 -24.51
C ILE A 101 25.98 -8.85 -25.65
N GLU A 102 27.23 -8.48 -25.96
CA GLU A 102 27.53 -7.42 -26.92
C GLU A 102 27.56 -7.87 -28.40
N GLU A 103 27.72 -9.16 -28.70
CA GLU A 103 27.85 -9.63 -30.09
C GLU A 103 26.52 -10.07 -30.74
N THR A 104 25.50 -10.40 -29.96
CA THR A 104 24.14 -10.67 -30.48
C THR A 104 23.37 -9.41 -30.85
N LEU A 105 23.93 -8.22 -30.58
CA LEU A 105 23.30 -6.91 -30.81
C LEU A 105 23.54 -6.33 -32.21
N LYS A 106 24.25 -7.03 -33.11
CA LYS A 106 24.69 -6.46 -34.41
C LYS A 106 24.30 -7.21 -35.68
N MET A 107 23.60 -8.33 -35.60
CA MET A 107 23.10 -9.03 -36.79
C MET A 107 21.60 -9.30 -36.65
N GLU A 108 20.87 -9.00 -37.73
CA GLU A 108 19.42 -9.23 -37.94
C GLU A 108 18.46 -8.09 -37.56
N LEU A 109 18.76 -6.90 -38.07
CA LEU A 109 17.77 -5.86 -38.34
C LEU A 109 17.64 -5.67 -39.86
N GLU A 110 17.16 -6.70 -40.55
CA GLU A 110 16.61 -6.55 -41.91
C GLU A 110 15.08 -6.59 -41.85
N THR A 111 14.56 -5.42 -41.47
CA THR A 111 13.31 -4.78 -41.88
C THR A 111 12.37 -5.56 -42.81
N ARG A 112 11.24 -6.01 -42.24
CA ARG A 112 9.91 -5.79 -42.81
C ARG A 112 8.89 -5.59 -41.67
N ASP A 113 8.49 -4.32 -41.51
CA ASP A 113 7.38 -3.79 -40.73
C ASP A 113 7.26 -4.22 -39.25
N VAL A 114 7.76 -3.39 -38.33
CA VAL A 114 6.91 -2.89 -37.22
C VAL A 114 7.37 -1.50 -36.72
N PRO A 115 7.18 -0.41 -37.49
CA PRO A 115 7.32 0.95 -36.93
C PRO A 115 6.47 1.13 -35.66
N GLU A 116 5.31 0.48 -35.58
CA GLU A 116 4.39 0.55 -34.45
C GLU A 116 4.95 -0.05 -33.14
N LEU A 117 5.67 -1.16 -33.19
CA LEU A 117 6.27 -1.77 -31.98
C LEU A 117 7.39 -0.88 -31.46
N MET A 118 8.23 -0.36 -32.36
CA MET A 118 9.31 0.57 -31.98
C MET A 118 8.73 1.86 -31.38
N GLU A 119 7.63 2.37 -31.93
CA GLU A 119 6.92 3.52 -31.37
C GLU A 119 6.34 3.22 -29.98
N MET A 120 5.71 2.06 -29.78
CA MET A 120 5.19 1.68 -28.46
C MET A 120 6.30 1.43 -27.43
N LEU A 121 7.44 0.87 -27.85
CA LEU A 121 8.61 0.72 -26.98
C LEU A 121 9.21 2.08 -26.60
N ALA A 122 9.32 3.00 -27.56
CA ALA A 122 9.74 4.37 -27.27
C ALA A 122 8.79 5.08 -26.29
N ASN A 123 7.48 4.82 -26.39
CA ASN A 123 6.51 5.33 -25.42
C ASN A 123 6.70 4.74 -24.02
N ILE A 124 7.19 3.50 -23.90
CA ILE A 124 7.56 2.92 -22.59
C ILE A 124 8.81 3.61 -22.06
N ASP A 125 9.82 3.82 -22.89
CA ASP A 125 11.06 4.49 -22.48
C ASP A 125 10.76 5.93 -21.99
N GLU A 126 9.91 6.68 -22.70
CA GLU A 126 9.46 8.00 -22.26
C GLU A 126 8.72 7.95 -20.90
N LYS A 127 7.95 6.89 -20.63
CA LYS A 127 7.29 6.72 -19.32
C LYS A 127 8.30 6.41 -18.22
N ILE A 128 9.36 5.65 -18.52
CA ILE A 128 10.45 5.38 -17.57
C ILE A 128 11.17 6.68 -17.23
N ASP A 129 11.49 7.51 -18.23
CA ASP A 129 12.13 8.82 -18.01
C ASP A 129 11.24 9.72 -17.13
N ARG A 130 9.93 9.78 -17.39
CA ARG A 130 8.98 10.52 -16.54
C ARG A 130 8.91 9.98 -15.10
N LEU A 131 9.11 8.69 -14.88
CA LEU A 131 9.15 8.11 -13.53
C LEU A 131 10.39 8.55 -12.76
N GLU A 132 11.52 8.74 -13.44
CA GLU A 132 12.73 9.28 -12.83
C GLU A 132 12.49 10.72 -12.37
N ASP A 133 11.89 11.55 -13.23
CA ASP A 133 11.46 12.90 -12.86
C ASP A 133 10.48 12.88 -11.67
N ASP A 134 9.51 11.97 -11.65
CA ASP A 134 8.55 11.86 -10.55
C ASP A 134 9.19 11.42 -9.23
N LEU A 135 10.24 10.58 -9.28
CA LEU A 135 11.03 10.19 -8.12
C LEU A 135 11.87 11.37 -7.60
N GLU A 136 12.57 12.09 -8.48
CA GLU A 136 13.38 13.27 -8.12
C GLU A 136 12.52 14.38 -7.50
N ASN A 137 11.31 14.59 -8.04
CA ASN A 137 10.35 15.54 -7.50
C ASN A 137 9.62 15.04 -6.24
N GLY A 138 9.86 13.81 -5.81
CA GLY A 138 9.25 13.18 -4.64
C GLY A 138 7.74 13.01 -4.75
N ARG A 139 7.22 12.82 -5.97
CA ARG A 139 5.80 12.49 -6.22
C ARG A 139 5.52 11.03 -5.91
N ILE A 140 6.48 10.17 -6.23
CA ILE A 140 6.49 8.74 -5.89
C ILE A 140 7.61 8.43 -4.88
N ASN A 141 7.48 7.32 -4.17
CA ASN A 141 8.54 6.79 -3.32
C ASN A 141 9.41 5.78 -4.08
N GLY A 142 10.52 5.36 -3.46
CA GLY A 142 11.47 4.43 -4.08
C GLY A 142 10.87 3.06 -4.39
N SER A 143 9.96 2.55 -3.55
CA SER A 143 9.29 1.26 -3.77
C SER A 143 8.32 1.31 -4.95
N GLN A 144 7.52 2.37 -5.07
CA GLN A 144 6.67 2.65 -6.23
C GLN A 144 7.50 2.74 -7.50
N TYR A 145 8.59 3.51 -7.49
CA TYR A 145 9.49 3.61 -8.65
C TYR A 145 10.02 2.24 -9.08
N GLN A 146 10.56 1.45 -8.15
CA GLN A 146 11.10 0.13 -8.46
C GLN A 146 10.05 -0.83 -9.00
N ALA A 147 8.86 -0.86 -8.38
CA ALA A 147 7.76 -1.72 -8.81
C ALA A 147 7.29 -1.37 -10.23
N ILE A 148 7.09 -0.08 -10.52
CA ILE A 148 6.60 0.36 -11.83
C ILE A 148 7.69 0.20 -12.89
N ARG A 149 8.93 0.58 -12.61
CA ARG A 149 10.05 0.40 -13.54
C ARG A 149 10.25 -1.06 -13.92
N ARG A 150 10.22 -1.95 -12.93
CA ARG A 150 10.28 -3.40 -13.16
C ARG A 150 9.14 -3.86 -14.06
N HIS A 151 7.92 -3.40 -13.79
CA HIS A 151 6.76 -3.73 -14.62
C HIS A 151 6.94 -3.30 -16.09
N TYR A 152 7.45 -2.09 -16.33
CA TYR A 152 7.73 -1.62 -17.69
C TYR A 152 8.84 -2.42 -18.40
N GLN A 153 9.89 -2.79 -17.67
CA GLN A 153 10.95 -3.65 -18.21
C GLN A 153 10.43 -5.03 -18.60
N GLU A 154 9.59 -5.63 -17.75
CA GLU A 154 8.93 -6.92 -18.03
C GLU A 154 7.99 -6.81 -19.24
N GLN A 155 7.20 -5.73 -19.36
CA GLN A 155 6.35 -5.50 -20.54
C GLN A 155 7.16 -5.43 -21.83
N ARG A 156 8.28 -4.71 -21.81
CA ARG A 156 9.20 -4.60 -22.95
C ARG A 156 9.77 -5.96 -23.34
N GLU A 157 10.28 -6.71 -22.36
CA GLU A 157 10.87 -8.03 -22.59
C GLU A 157 9.86 -9.03 -23.16
N VAL A 158 8.65 -9.08 -22.59
CA VAL A 158 7.57 -9.97 -23.06
C VAL A 158 7.09 -9.57 -24.45
N ALA A 159 6.96 -8.27 -24.74
CA ALA A 159 6.58 -7.80 -26.07
C ALA A 159 7.59 -8.18 -27.14
N MET A 160 8.90 -8.03 -26.86
CA MET A 160 9.96 -8.46 -27.79
C MET A 160 9.95 -9.97 -28.01
N ARG A 161 9.90 -10.77 -26.93
CA ARG A 161 9.83 -12.24 -27.03
C ARG A 161 8.61 -12.73 -27.81
N LEU A 162 7.44 -12.12 -27.59
CA LEU A 162 6.22 -12.48 -28.31
C LEU A 162 6.32 -12.14 -29.80
N LYS A 163 6.99 -11.04 -30.15
CA LYS A 163 7.21 -10.66 -31.54
C LYS A 163 8.18 -11.62 -32.24
N GLU A 164 9.27 -12.00 -31.57
CA GLU A 164 10.23 -12.98 -32.07
C GLU A 164 9.59 -14.35 -32.27
N ALA A 165 8.82 -14.83 -31.30
CA ALA A 165 8.15 -16.13 -31.35
C ALA A 165 7.01 -16.17 -32.38
N HIS A 166 6.28 -15.06 -32.54
CA HIS A 166 5.10 -14.98 -33.41
C HIS A 166 5.07 -13.69 -34.26
N PRO A 167 5.89 -13.59 -35.32
CA PRO A 167 6.03 -12.35 -36.10
C PRO A 167 4.74 -11.85 -36.76
N SER A 168 3.82 -12.75 -37.14
CA SER A 168 2.55 -12.42 -37.77
C SER A 168 1.42 -12.10 -36.78
N SER A 169 1.64 -12.26 -35.48
CA SER A 169 0.64 -12.06 -34.44
C SER A 169 0.73 -10.67 -33.81
N ASN A 170 -0.42 -10.05 -33.53
CA ASN A 170 -0.51 -8.78 -32.81
C ASN A 170 -0.69 -8.96 -31.29
N ARG A 171 -0.39 -10.15 -30.75
CA ARG A 171 -0.52 -10.46 -29.31
C ARG A 171 0.35 -9.57 -28.43
N TRP A 172 1.47 -9.09 -28.94
CA TRP A 172 2.35 -8.16 -28.24
C TRP A 172 1.64 -6.83 -27.90
N ARG A 173 0.64 -6.40 -28.68
CA ARG A 173 -0.11 -5.16 -28.44
C ARG A 173 -0.88 -5.20 -27.13
N VAL A 174 -1.47 -6.35 -26.79
CA VAL A 174 -2.25 -6.55 -25.55
C VAL A 174 -1.38 -6.41 -24.30
N VAL A 175 -0.10 -6.82 -24.39
CA VAL A 175 0.85 -6.71 -23.26
C VAL A 175 1.21 -5.25 -22.97
N LEU A 176 1.18 -4.41 -24.00
CA LEU A 176 1.52 -2.99 -23.94
C LEU A 176 0.31 -2.09 -23.59
N GLU A 177 -0.89 -2.65 -23.41
CA GLU A 177 -2.07 -1.89 -23.00
C GLU A 177 -1.93 -1.31 -21.58
N GLU A 178 -2.38 -0.07 -21.42
CA GLU A 178 -2.24 0.71 -20.19
C GLU A 178 -3.32 0.36 -19.16
N GLY A 179 -2.94 0.25 -17.87
CA GLY A 179 -3.91 0.08 -16.78
C GLY A 179 -3.34 -0.45 -15.46
N ARG A 180 -2.15 -1.06 -15.47
CA ARG A 180 -1.54 -1.68 -14.27
C ARG A 180 -0.74 -0.72 -13.39
N THR A 181 -0.34 0.44 -13.93
CA THR A 181 0.49 1.42 -13.23
C THR A 181 -0.21 2.02 -12.00
N THR A 182 -1.50 2.37 -12.13
CA THR A 182 -2.29 2.96 -11.05
C THR A 182 -2.47 2.00 -9.88
N PHE A 183 -2.68 0.71 -10.18
CA PHE A 183 -2.71 -0.34 -9.17
C PHE A 183 -1.38 -0.48 -8.44
N LEU A 184 -0.25 -0.48 -9.16
CA LEU A 184 1.08 -0.53 -8.56
C LEU A 184 1.37 0.70 -7.68
N MET A 185 0.93 1.89 -8.09
CA MET A 185 1.04 3.09 -7.27
C MET A 185 0.27 2.97 -5.95
N GLN A 186 -0.97 2.47 -6.00
CA GLN A 186 -1.82 2.28 -4.83
C GLN A 186 -1.28 1.19 -3.89
N LEU A 187 -0.85 0.05 -4.46
CA LEU A 187 -0.32 -1.07 -3.69
C LEU A 187 0.97 -0.70 -2.94
N ASN A 188 1.81 0.14 -3.55
CA ASN A 188 3.06 0.60 -2.97
C ASN A 188 2.95 2.00 -2.33
N GLU A 189 1.73 2.48 -2.05
CA GLU A 189 1.56 3.73 -1.30
C GLU A 189 2.04 3.52 0.15
N SER A 190 2.85 4.46 0.66
CA SER A 190 3.21 4.47 2.08
C SER A 190 2.02 4.90 2.92
N LEU A 191 1.71 4.09 3.93
CA LEU A 191 0.67 4.39 4.91
C LEU A 191 1.34 4.94 6.16
N CYS A 192 0.90 6.09 6.65
CA CYS A 192 1.33 6.61 7.94
C CYS A 192 0.57 5.86 9.03
N THR A 193 1.27 5.05 9.81
CA THR A 193 0.68 4.21 10.86
C THR A 193 0.59 4.96 12.19
N CYS A 194 1.58 5.81 12.47
CA CYS A 194 1.65 6.54 13.73
C CYS A 194 2.28 7.91 13.54
N VAL A 195 1.79 8.90 14.30
CA VAL A 195 2.42 10.20 14.46
C VAL A 195 2.43 10.59 15.94
N ALA A 196 3.58 11.02 16.44
CA ALA A 196 3.76 11.53 17.79
C ALA A 196 4.45 12.90 17.77
N LEU A 197 4.03 13.78 18.68
CA LEU A 197 4.62 15.10 18.91
C LEU A 197 5.34 15.10 20.25
N TYR A 198 6.55 15.65 20.25
CA TYR A 198 7.41 15.73 21.42
C TYR A 198 7.86 17.16 21.68
N ASP A 199 8.04 17.50 22.95
CA ASP A 199 8.66 18.76 23.37
C ASP A 199 10.19 18.62 23.26
N LEU A 200 10.86 19.49 22.51
CA LEU A 200 12.32 19.43 22.37
C LEU A 200 13.06 19.80 23.67
N THR A 201 12.43 20.58 24.54
CA THR A 201 13.03 21.06 25.79
C THR A 201 12.91 20.01 26.88
N THR A 202 11.71 19.51 27.13
CA THR A 202 11.47 18.52 28.20
C THR A 202 11.65 17.09 27.74
N ARG A 203 11.56 16.84 26.42
CA ARG A 203 11.58 15.52 25.78
C ARG A 203 10.36 14.66 26.08
N ASP A 204 9.32 15.25 26.63
CA ASP A 204 8.09 14.51 26.90
C ASP A 204 7.23 14.41 25.65
N GLN A 205 6.48 13.33 25.57
CA GLN A 205 5.40 13.19 24.61
C GLN A 205 4.28 14.19 24.92
N ILE A 206 3.89 14.94 23.90
CA ILE A 206 2.80 15.91 23.96
C ILE A 206 1.51 15.26 23.43
N PHE A 207 1.63 14.52 22.32
CA PHE A 207 0.51 13.94 21.60
C PHE A 207 0.97 12.70 20.83
N ILE A 208 0.07 11.74 20.67
CA ILE A 208 0.26 10.54 19.87
C ILE A 208 -1.06 10.18 19.19
N GLN A 209 -0.97 9.77 17.92
CA GLN A 209 -2.07 9.22 17.16
C GLN A 209 -1.58 7.98 16.40
N GLY A 210 -2.26 6.85 16.65
CA GLY A 210 -1.82 5.53 16.19
C GLY A 210 -1.08 4.77 17.28
N GLU A 211 -0.52 3.62 16.92
CA GLU A 211 0.28 2.78 17.80
C GLU A 211 1.77 2.98 17.49
N LEU A 212 2.55 3.33 18.50
CA LEU A 212 3.98 3.57 18.35
C LEU A 212 4.73 2.25 18.57
N PRO A 213 5.48 1.73 17.57
CA PRO A 213 6.26 0.53 17.76
C PRO A 213 7.43 0.79 18.72
N GLU A 214 7.83 -0.22 19.48
CA GLU A 214 8.91 -0.13 20.47
C GLU A 214 10.23 0.38 19.86
N ALA A 215 10.57 -0.09 18.66
CA ALA A 215 11.76 0.38 17.93
C ALA A 215 11.72 1.89 17.59
N ALA A 216 10.52 2.48 17.47
CA ALA A 216 10.37 3.93 17.28
C ALA A 216 10.51 4.70 18.61
N GLU A 217 10.16 4.10 19.75
CA GLU A 217 10.47 4.66 21.06
C GLU A 217 11.98 4.70 21.31
N ASP A 218 12.72 3.68 20.90
CA ASP A 218 14.19 3.68 21.02
C ASP A 218 14.84 4.80 20.20
N ALA A 219 14.26 5.13 19.04
CA ALA A 219 14.69 6.26 18.21
C ALA A 219 14.54 7.62 18.93
N MET A 220 13.77 7.70 20.03
CA MET A 220 13.70 8.90 20.87
C MET A 220 15.04 9.26 21.51
N GLY A 221 15.94 8.29 21.69
CA GLY A 221 17.32 8.56 22.07
C GLY A 221 18.01 9.55 21.12
N LEU A 222 17.62 9.54 19.84
CA LEU A 222 18.14 10.44 18.81
C LEU A 222 17.62 11.87 18.97
N LEU A 223 16.51 12.12 19.68
CA LEU A 223 16.08 13.49 20.00
C LEU A 223 17.16 14.29 20.75
N ARG A 224 18.04 13.61 21.50
CA ARG A 224 19.16 14.24 22.18
C ARG A 224 20.14 14.93 21.22
N THR A 225 20.19 14.48 19.97
CA THR A 225 21.03 15.07 18.93
C THR A 225 20.46 16.39 18.41
N PHE A 226 19.15 16.59 18.54
CA PHE A 226 18.49 17.86 18.29
C PHE A 226 18.63 18.72 19.54
N GLY A 227 19.80 19.33 19.68
CA GLY A 227 20.09 20.27 20.76
C GLY A 227 19.09 21.44 20.80
N PRO A 228 19.12 22.27 21.86
CA PRO A 228 18.26 23.43 21.96
C PRO A 228 18.36 24.30 20.70
N PRO A 229 17.26 24.89 20.23
CA PRO A 229 17.21 25.62 18.97
C PRO A 229 18.29 26.71 18.95
N ARG A 230 19.37 26.49 18.20
CA ARG A 230 20.38 27.53 17.96
C ARG A 230 19.73 28.58 17.07
N LYS A 231 19.75 29.85 17.50
CA LYS A 231 19.15 31.01 16.83
C LYS A 231 19.56 31.21 15.36
N GLU A 232 20.60 30.54 14.89
CA GLU A 232 21.23 30.80 13.58
C GLU A 232 21.32 29.57 12.66
N SER A 233 20.99 28.37 13.16
CA SER A 233 20.96 27.18 12.31
C SER A 233 19.53 27.02 11.80
N GLY A 234 19.34 27.10 10.49
CA GLY A 234 18.07 26.85 9.83
C GLY A 234 17.42 25.54 10.30
N GLN A 235 16.11 25.43 10.07
CA GLN A 235 15.26 24.25 10.35
C GLN A 235 16.08 22.97 10.50
N GLY A 236 16.01 22.33 11.68
CA GLY A 236 16.85 21.17 12.01
C GLY A 236 16.82 20.12 10.91
N ARG A 237 17.95 19.42 10.70
CA ARG A 237 18.04 18.35 9.70
C ARG A 237 17.02 17.28 10.03
N MET A 238 16.08 17.06 9.12
CA MET A 238 15.16 15.92 9.20
C MET A 238 15.98 14.62 9.23
N LEU A 239 15.62 13.71 10.12
CA LEU A 239 16.21 12.37 10.15
C LEU A 239 15.19 11.38 9.61
N ALA A 240 15.64 10.56 8.67
CA ALA A 240 14.89 9.43 8.17
C ALA A 240 15.75 8.19 8.41
N THR A 241 15.15 7.14 8.97
CA THR A 241 15.78 5.84 9.12
C THR A 241 14.77 4.76 8.79
N ARG A 242 15.25 3.60 8.34
CA ARG A 242 14.44 2.41 8.17
C ARG A 242 14.60 1.52 9.39
N LEU A 243 13.49 0.95 9.86
CA LEU A 243 13.46 -0.05 10.92
C LEU A 243 13.73 -1.44 10.33
N ASP A 244 14.00 -2.43 11.21
CA ASP A 244 14.33 -3.80 10.80
C ASP A 244 13.17 -4.52 10.10
N ASP A 245 11.93 -4.12 10.40
CA ASP A 245 10.70 -4.61 9.77
C ASP A 245 10.44 -3.99 8.38
N GLY A 246 11.30 -3.06 7.94
CA GLY A 246 11.16 -2.31 6.70
C GLY A 246 10.33 -1.03 6.81
N SER A 247 9.74 -0.75 7.98
CA SER A 247 8.98 0.47 8.23
C SER A 247 9.89 1.71 8.15
N GLY A 248 9.35 2.80 7.61
CA GLY A 248 10.05 4.08 7.54
C GLY A 248 9.79 4.91 8.81
N LEU A 249 10.84 5.36 9.47
CA LEU A 249 10.77 6.27 10.61
C LEU A 249 11.28 7.65 10.20
N LEU A 250 10.45 8.66 10.44
CA LEU A 250 10.72 10.03 10.05
C LEU A 250 10.62 10.96 11.25
N LEU A 251 11.71 11.67 11.54
CA LEU A 251 11.78 12.65 12.61
C LEU A 251 11.97 14.05 12.02
N ILE A 252 10.93 14.86 12.16
CA ILE A 252 10.83 16.22 11.65
C ILE A 252 10.99 17.20 12.84
N PRO A 253 12.15 17.86 12.98
CA PRO A 253 12.33 18.86 14.03
C PRO A 253 11.64 20.19 13.67
N GLY A 254 10.94 20.77 14.64
CA GLY A 254 10.42 22.13 14.63
C GLY A 254 11.30 23.10 15.43
N LEU A 255 10.72 24.22 15.86
CA LEU A 255 11.42 25.22 16.69
C LEU A 255 11.37 24.88 18.18
N SER A 256 10.28 24.30 18.65
CA SER A 256 10.04 23.96 20.06
C SER A 256 9.58 22.52 20.24
N THR A 257 9.12 21.90 19.17
CA THR A 257 8.60 20.54 19.16
C THR A 257 9.23 19.73 18.03
N ALA A 258 9.16 18.41 18.13
CA ALA A 258 9.52 17.50 17.06
C ALA A 258 8.36 16.56 16.77
N LEU A 259 8.19 16.22 15.49
CA LEU A 259 7.21 15.26 15.02
C LEU A 259 7.95 13.98 14.62
N LEU A 260 7.56 12.88 15.25
CA LEU A 260 7.95 11.53 14.86
C LEU A 260 6.79 10.91 14.07
N ALA A 261 7.05 10.41 12.87
CA ALA A 261 6.08 9.71 12.06
C ALA A 261 6.63 8.34 11.67
N VAL A 262 5.77 7.32 11.74
CA VAL A 262 6.07 5.96 11.34
C VAL A 262 5.21 5.62 10.13
N PHE A 263 5.86 5.09 9.10
CA PHE A 263 5.26 4.69 7.85
C PHE A 263 5.51 3.22 7.58
N SER A 264 4.59 2.56 6.88
CA SER A 264 4.76 1.17 6.43
C SER A 264 5.97 0.95 5.50
N GLN A 265 6.42 2.01 4.83
CA GLN A 265 7.56 2.05 3.94
C GLN A 265 7.97 3.52 3.73
N ASP A 266 9.01 3.77 2.93
CA ASP A 266 9.49 5.15 2.70
C ASP A 266 8.38 6.06 2.14
N PRO A 267 8.10 7.21 2.77
CA PRO A 267 7.06 8.11 2.30
C PRO A 267 7.49 8.91 1.07
N PRO A 268 6.56 9.21 0.14
CA PRO A 268 6.83 10.14 -0.94
C PRO A 268 7.05 11.55 -0.37
N GLY A 269 7.86 12.35 -1.07
CA GLY A 269 8.26 13.68 -0.61
C GLY A 269 7.11 14.65 -0.37
N TRP A 270 5.95 14.48 -1.01
CA TRP A 270 4.76 15.27 -0.71
C TRP A 270 4.14 14.97 0.66
N GLN A 271 4.14 13.70 1.11
CA GLN A 271 3.64 13.33 2.45
C GLN A 271 4.53 13.95 3.53
N VAL A 272 5.85 13.90 3.32
CA VAL A 272 6.84 14.51 4.20
C VAL A 272 6.61 16.03 4.32
N ARG A 273 6.41 16.72 3.19
CA ARG A 273 6.11 18.16 3.18
C ARG A 273 4.81 18.47 3.93
N ALA A 274 3.76 17.68 3.72
CA ALA A 274 2.49 17.86 4.40
C ALA A 274 2.61 17.72 5.93
N LEU A 275 3.32 16.70 6.42
CA LEU A 275 3.57 16.54 7.87
C LEU A 275 4.40 17.70 8.44
N LYS A 276 5.38 18.19 7.69
CA LYS A 276 6.16 19.37 8.09
C LYS A 276 5.29 20.62 8.21
N GLU A 277 4.37 20.84 7.27
CA GLU A 277 3.41 21.94 7.34
C GLU A 277 2.48 21.81 8.55
N VAL A 278 2.01 20.59 8.86
CA VAL A 278 1.20 20.35 10.05
C VAL A 278 1.96 20.71 11.33
N LEU A 279 3.24 20.30 11.45
CA LEU A 279 4.08 20.66 12.59
C LEU A 279 4.25 22.17 12.70
N LEU A 280 4.55 22.86 11.60
CA LEU A 280 4.71 24.32 11.58
C LEU A 280 3.42 25.04 11.99
N ASN A 281 2.27 24.58 11.51
CA ASN A 281 0.96 25.13 11.86
C ASN A 281 0.63 24.89 13.35
N PHE A 282 0.92 23.69 13.86
CA PHE A 282 0.79 23.38 15.28
C PHE A 282 1.64 24.33 16.14
N GLU A 283 2.91 24.55 15.80
CA GLU A 283 3.78 25.47 16.54
C GLU A 283 3.32 26.93 16.43
N ALA A 284 2.84 27.34 15.25
CA ALA A 284 2.31 28.69 15.05
C ALA A 284 1.08 28.95 15.91
N ALA A 285 0.12 28.02 15.93
CA ALA A 285 -1.10 28.10 16.74
C ALA A 285 -0.79 28.08 18.25
N ASN A 286 0.23 27.34 18.66
CA ASN A 286 0.54 27.10 20.08
C ASN A 286 1.72 27.89 20.62
N ARG A 287 2.28 28.83 19.85
CA ARG A 287 3.52 29.55 20.18
C ARG A 287 3.53 30.13 21.60
N ALA A 288 2.43 30.74 22.03
CA ALA A 288 2.32 31.33 23.36
C ALA A 288 2.26 30.28 24.49
N ALA A 289 1.61 29.14 24.24
CA ALA A 289 1.47 28.05 25.21
C ALA A 289 2.77 27.24 25.33
N LEU A 290 3.43 26.95 24.20
CA LEU A 290 4.72 26.24 24.13
C LEU A 290 5.82 27.01 24.88
N ARG A 291 5.90 28.33 24.71
CA ARG A 291 6.87 29.18 25.44
C ARG A 291 6.70 29.16 26.96
N LYS A 292 5.48 28.92 27.44
CA LYS A 292 5.14 28.87 28.87
C LYS A 292 5.05 27.43 29.39
N SER A 293 5.37 26.44 28.55
CA SER A 293 5.20 25.00 28.82
C SER A 293 3.81 24.64 29.35
N ASN A 294 2.76 25.37 28.93
CA ASN A 294 1.40 25.15 29.42
C ASN A 294 0.63 24.22 28.48
N ARG A 295 0.75 22.90 28.72
CA ARG A 295 0.17 21.85 27.86
C ARG A 295 -1.35 21.79 27.84
N LYS A 296 -2.03 22.28 28.89
CA LYS A 296 -3.50 22.20 29.01
C LYS A 296 -4.25 23.06 28.00
N LYS A 297 -3.56 23.99 27.33
CA LYS A 297 -4.15 24.94 26.36
C LYS A 297 -3.65 24.72 24.94
N LEU A 298 -3.06 23.56 24.64
CA LEU A 298 -2.60 23.24 23.31
C LEU A 298 -3.78 22.90 22.39
N ILE A 299 -3.72 23.44 21.17
CA ILE A 299 -4.61 23.12 20.05
C ILE A 299 -3.91 22.04 19.23
N TYR A 300 -4.51 20.86 19.16
CA TYR A 300 -3.92 19.72 18.46
C TYR A 300 -4.31 19.69 16.98
N PRO A 301 -3.42 19.22 16.09
CA PRO A 301 -3.75 19.05 14.68
C PRO A 301 -4.68 17.85 14.49
N ASP A 302 -5.52 17.90 13.46
CA ASP A 302 -6.29 16.73 13.01
C ASP A 302 -5.43 15.92 12.02
N LEU A 303 -4.91 14.77 12.49
CA LEU A 303 -4.09 13.88 11.66
C LEU A 303 -4.87 12.68 11.12
N ARG A 304 -6.21 12.64 11.25
CA ARG A 304 -7.04 11.53 10.74
C ARG A 304 -6.90 11.31 9.23
N ARG A 305 -6.49 12.33 8.48
CA ARG A 305 -6.22 12.23 7.04
C ARG A 305 -4.91 11.53 6.71
N PHE A 306 -3.95 11.53 7.64
CA PHE A 306 -2.64 10.93 7.45
C PHE A 306 -2.58 9.54 8.06
N VAL A 307 -3.05 9.41 9.30
CA VAL A 307 -3.02 8.15 10.04
C VAL A 307 -4.20 7.29 9.63
N LYS A 308 -3.94 6.25 8.85
CA LYS A 308 -4.94 5.22 8.54
C LYS A 308 -4.84 4.15 9.61
N THR A 309 -5.87 4.04 10.44
CA THR A 309 -6.00 2.91 11.37
C THR A 309 -6.18 1.64 10.55
N ALA A 310 -5.33 0.63 10.78
CA ALA A 310 -5.46 -0.69 10.18
C ALA A 310 -6.73 -1.41 10.67
#